data_AF-A0A3R9AX62-F1
#
_entry.id   AF-A0A3R9AX62-F1
#
_cell.length_a   1.000
_cell.length_b   1.000
_cell.length_c   1.000
_cell.angle_alpha   90.00
_cell.angle_beta   90.00
_cell.angle_gamma   90.00
#
_symmetry.space_group_name_H-M   'P 1'
#
loop_
_entity.id
_entity.type
_entity.pdbx_description
1 polymer ?
#
loop_
_entity_poly.entity_id
_entity_poly.type
_entity_poly.pdbx_seq_one_letter_code
_entity_poly.pdbx_strand_id
1 'polypeptide(L)' 'MEKMTVKYGNLTFPAEYSETQTGGGLDKTLIIAKTEQSTALFSGALQETFNFESERLGEEDYILSDEVPQHFIFTHK' A
#
# COMPACT_ATOMS: atom_id res chain seq x y z
N MET A 1 -3.15 -1.45 13.65
CA MET A 1 -3.05 -0.84 12.30
C MET A 1 -3.97 0.36 12.27
N GLU A 2 -3.52 1.43 11.63
CA GLU A 2 -4.27 2.67 11.49
C GLU A 2 -4.97 2.71 10.12
N LYS A 3 -6.16 3.29 10.03
CA LYS A 3 -6.86 3.45 8.74
C LYS A 3 -6.55 4.83 8.16
N MET A 4 -6.20 4.88 6.89
CA MET A 4 -5.97 6.11 6.15
C MET A 4 -6.58 6.04 4.75
N THR A 5 -6.65 7.19 4.08
CA THR A 5 -6.98 7.26 2.66
C THR A 5 -5.69 7.50 1.89
N VAL A 6 -5.46 6.68 0.86
CA VAL A 6 -4.32 6.82 -0.04
C VAL A 6 -4.82 7.06 -1.45
N LYS A 7 -3.97 7.69 -2.26
CA LYS A 7 -4.23 8.00 -3.65
C LYS A 7 -3.16 7.37 -4.54
N TYR A 8 -3.60 6.84 -5.68
CA TYR A 8 -2.75 6.31 -6.74
C TYR A 8 -3.26 6.82 -8.09
N GLY A 9 -2.48 7.71 -8.73
CA GLY A 9 -2.95 8.43 -9.90
C GLY A 9 -4.23 9.22 -9.60
N ASN A 10 -5.32 8.90 -10.32
CA ASN A 10 -6.63 9.54 -10.13
C ASN A 10 -7.57 8.76 -9.21
N LEU A 11 -7.09 7.70 -8.55
CA LEU A 11 -7.90 6.84 -7.68
C LEU A 11 -7.60 7.11 -6.22
N THR A 12 -8.64 7.07 -5.41
CA THR A 12 -8.58 7.26 -3.96
C THR A 12 -9.32 6.12 -3.28
N PHE A 13 -8.69 5.47 -2.31
CA PHE A 13 -9.27 4.33 -1.61
C PHE A 13 -8.73 4.22 -0.17
N PRO A 14 -9.47 3.55 0.72
CA PRO A 14 -8.99 3.28 2.07
C PRO A 14 -7.83 2.28 2.05
N ALA A 15 -6.87 2.49 2.95
CA ALA A 15 -5.78 1.57 3.24
C ALA A 15 -5.58 1.44 4.76
N GLU A 16 -5.09 0.28 5.19
CA GLU A 16 -4.58 0.09 6.54
C GLU A 16 -3.06 0.23 6.53
N TYR A 17 -2.54 1.01 7.47
CA TYR A 17 -1.14 1.34 7.59
C TYR A 17 -0.55 0.80 8.89
N SER A 18 0.70 0.37 8.81
CA SER A 18 1.53 0.06 9.98
C SER A 18 2.98 0.41 9.75
N GLU A 19 3.62 0.83 10.84
CA GLU A 19 5.06 1.02 10.95
C GLU A 19 5.60 0.02 11.97
N THR A 20 6.66 -0.70 11.62
CA THR A 20 7.35 -1.59 12.54
C THR A 20 8.82 -1.19 12.62
N GLN A 21 9.30 -0.86 13.82
CA GLN A 21 10.71 -0.63 14.03
C GLN A 21 11.44 -1.98 14.01
N THR A 22 12.28 -2.20 13.02
CA THR A 22 13.16 -3.37 12.93
C THR A 22 14.61 -2.97 13.21
N GLY A 23 15.49 -3.96 13.37
CA GLY A 23 16.93 -3.71 13.57
C GLY A 23 17.61 -3.03 12.38
N GLY A 24 16.95 -2.98 11.20
CA GLY A 24 17.43 -2.33 10.00
C GLY A 24 16.81 -0.96 9.70
N GLY A 25 15.78 -0.54 10.45
CA GLY A 25 15.07 0.72 10.18
C GLY A 25 13.59 0.67 10.55
N LEU A 26 12.81 1.54 9.91
CA LEU A 26 11.36 1.58 10.05
C LEU A 26 10.74 0.93 8.81
N ASP A 27 10.12 -0.23 8.98
CA ASP A 27 9.39 -0.89 7.91
C ASP A 27 7.96 -0.36 7.86
N LYS A 28 7.56 0.16 6.71
CA LYS A 28 6.21 0.69 6.47
C LYS A 28 5.43 -0.27 5.58
N THR A 29 4.20 -0.58 5.97
CA THR A 29 3.32 -1.48 5.21
C THR A 29 1.97 -0.82 4.97
N LEU A 30 1.48 -0.90 3.74
CA LEU A 30 0.13 -0.51 3.33
C LEU A 30 -0.66 -1.76 2.90
N ILE A 31 -1.87 -1.89 3.42
CA ILE A 31 -2.77 -2.99 3.11
C ILE A 31 -4.04 -2.41 2.47
N ILE A 32 -4.36 -2.87 1.27
CA ILE A 32 -5.51 -2.39 0.50
C ILE A 32 -6.43 -3.56 0.22
N ALA A 33 -7.73 -3.41 0.52
CA ALA A 33 -8.71 -4.48 0.34
C ALA A 33 -8.99 -4.76 -1.14
N LYS A 34 -9.15 -6.05 -1.49
CA LYS A 34 -9.49 -6.53 -2.85
C LYS A 34 -10.89 -6.14 -3.34
N THR A 35 -11.72 -5.53 -2.49
CA THR A 35 -13.08 -5.08 -2.85
C THR A 35 -13.14 -3.71 -3.53
N GLU A 36 -12.05 -2.94 -3.51
CA GLU A 36 -12.02 -1.58 -4.08
C GLU A 36 -11.79 -1.59 -5.60
N GLN A 37 -12.25 -0.59 -6.35
CA GLN A 37 -12.07 -0.53 -7.82
C GLN A 37 -10.59 -0.45 -8.25
N SER A 38 -9.71 0.02 -7.36
CA SER A 38 -8.25 0.09 -7.55
C SER A 38 -7.57 -1.28 -7.62
N THR A 39 -8.25 -2.34 -7.20
CA THR A 39 -7.71 -3.70 -7.06
C THR A 39 -7.41 -4.38 -8.38
N ALA A 40 -8.19 -4.05 -9.42
CA ALA A 40 -7.96 -4.52 -10.77
C ALA A 40 -6.65 -3.99 -11.38
N LEU A 41 -6.12 -2.87 -10.87
CA LEU A 41 -4.86 -2.29 -11.35
C LEU A 41 -3.63 -2.89 -10.67
N PHE A 42 -3.76 -3.43 -9.46
CA PHE A 42 -2.64 -3.99 -8.71
C PHE A 42 -2.41 -5.48 -8.98
N SER A 43 -3.44 -6.20 -9.42
CA SER A 43 -3.37 -7.65 -9.58
C SER A 43 -2.38 -8.07 -10.67
N GLY A 44 -1.49 -9.02 -10.34
CA GLY A 44 -0.51 -9.55 -11.28
C GLY A 44 0.73 -8.66 -11.49
N ALA A 45 0.84 -7.55 -10.77
CA ALA A 45 1.95 -6.60 -10.83
C ALA A 45 2.91 -6.76 -9.64
N LEU A 46 3.20 -8.01 -9.26
CA LEU A 46 4.17 -8.32 -8.20
C LEU A 46 5.53 -7.72 -8.57
N GLN A 47 6.19 -7.10 -7.58
CA GLN A 47 7.47 -6.40 -7.74
C GLN A 47 7.45 -5.09 -8.56
N GLU A 48 6.28 -4.63 -9.03
CA GLU A 48 6.17 -3.27 -9.58
C GLU A 48 6.21 -2.22 -8.47
N THR A 49 6.72 -1.04 -8.80
CA THR A 49 6.74 0.10 -7.88
C THR A 49 5.47 0.92 -8.06
N PHE A 50 4.76 1.13 -6.96
CA PHE A 50 3.53 1.91 -6.85
C PHE A 50 3.80 3.13 -5.99
N ASN A 51 3.53 4.29 -6.54
CA ASN A 51 3.69 5.56 -5.85
C ASN A 51 2.34 5.95 -5.21
N PHE A 52 2.26 5.89 -3.88
CA PHE A 52 1.04 6.21 -3.14
C PHE A 52 1.21 7.56 -2.44
N GLU A 53 0.16 8.38 -2.53
CA GLU A 53 0.08 9.69 -1.88
C GLU A 53 -0.92 9.64 -0.72
N SER A 54 -0.57 10.20 0.43
CA SER A 54 -1.51 10.48 1.52
C SER A 54 -1.17 11.78 2.24
N GLU A 55 -2.14 12.41 2.91
CA GLU A 55 -1.89 13.64 3.68
C GLU A 55 -0.86 13.44 4.80
N ARG A 56 -0.77 12.23 5.36
CA ARG A 56 0.13 11.91 6.46
C ARG A 56 1.55 11.60 5.99
N LEU A 57 1.68 10.76 4.96
CA LEU A 57 2.96 10.21 4.52
C LEU A 57 3.58 11.03 3.38
N GLY A 58 2.79 11.89 2.74
CA GLY A 58 3.17 12.48 1.46
C GLY A 58 3.14 11.42 0.35
N GLU A 59 3.97 11.63 -0.65
CA GLU A 59 4.13 10.73 -1.79
C GLU A 59 5.31 9.77 -1.52
N GLU A 60 5.02 8.47 -1.45
CA GLU A 60 6.02 7.44 -1.15
C GLU A 60 5.91 6.23 -2.10
N ASP A 61 7.04 5.60 -2.39
CA ASP A 61 7.14 4.44 -3.26
C ASP A 61 7.01 3.13 -2.47
N TYR A 62 6.11 2.28 -2.93
CA TYR A 62 5.86 0.96 -2.37
C TYR A 62 5.98 -0.11 -3.45
N ILE A 63 6.22 -1.34 -3.03
CA ILE A 63 6.21 -2.51 -3.90
C ILE A 63 5.11 -3.46 -3.42
N LEU A 64 4.35 -4.02 -4.36
CA LEU A 64 3.44 -5.11 -4.03
C LEU A 64 4.26 -6.34 -3.62
N SER A 65 4.29 -6.61 -2.32
CA SER A 65 5.10 -7.67 -1.72
C SER A 65 4.32 -8.97 -1.56
N ASP A 66 3.01 -8.91 -1.33
CA ASP A 66 2.17 -10.09 -1.22
C ASP A 66 0.71 -9.85 -1.66
N GLU A 67 0.05 -10.94 -2.06
CA GLU A 67 -1.34 -10.99 -2.46
C GLU A 67 -2.08 -12.07 -1.65
N VAL A 68 -2.79 -11.66 -0.60
CA VAL A 68 -3.65 -12.57 0.17
C VAL A 68 -5.09 -12.51 -0.34
N PRO A 69 -5.94 -13.52 -0.05
CA PRO A 69 -7.27 -13.64 -0.67
C PRO A 69 -8.18 -12.41 -0.57
N GLN A 70 -7.99 -11.53 0.42
CA GLN A 70 -8.79 -10.32 0.63
C GLN A 70 -8.00 -9.01 0.51
N HIS A 71 -6.68 -9.05 0.42
CA HIS A 71 -5.85 -7.84 0.48
C HIS A 71 -4.63 -7.90 -0.44
N PHE A 72 -4.19 -6.73 -0.87
CA PHE A 72 -2.86 -6.50 -1.40
C PHE A 72 -1.99 -5.93 -0.28
N ILE A 73 -0.77 -6.43 -0.14
CA ILE A 73 0.19 -5.98 0.85
C ILE A 73 1.33 -5.28 0.12
N PHE A 74 1.54 -4.02 0.47
CA PHE A 74 2.56 -3.17 -0.10
C PHE A 74 3.59 -2.82 0.96
N THR A 75 4.86 -3.03 0.65
CA THR A 75 5.97 -2.69 1.55
C THR A 75 6.75 -1.53 0.95
N HIS A 76 7.10 -0.56 1.80
CA HIS A 76 7.89 0.59 1.36
C HIS A 76 9.25 0.14 0.83
N LYS A 77 9.70 0.78 -0.26
CA LYS A 77 10.95 0.45 -0.94
C LYS A 77 12.21 0.87 -0.16
#